data_AF-A0A257VRP1-F1
#
_entry.id   AF-A0A257VRP1-F1
#
_cell.length_a   1.000
_cell.length_b   1.000
_cell.length_c   1.000
_cell.angle_alpha   90.00
_cell.angle_beta   90.00
_cell.angle_gamma   90.00
#
_symmetry.space_group_name_H-M   'P 1'
#
loop_
_entity.id
_entity.type
_entity.pdbx_description
1 polymer ?
#
loop_
_entity_poly.entity_id
_entity_poly.type
_entity_poly.pdbx_seq_one_letter_code
_entity_poly.pdbx_strand_id
1 'polypeptide(L)'
;GGVTVNRQPRESEPGYTIGTFTKRTQDQFLEEYRKKYPPQRPTMDAMRPLGQENYRPERGYSDHLDHHRNFFSAVRSRKPVVEDARFGLQAAGPALLSNRSVFEQKAFTWNPETFTAKAIG
;
A
#
# COMPACT_ATOMS: atom_id res chain seq x y z
N GLY A 1 1.06 14.73 12.42
CA GLY A 1 0.76 13.57 11.57
C GLY A 1 0.54 12.35 12.44
N GLY A 2 -0.26 11.39 12.00
CA GLY A 2 -0.44 10.11 12.68
C GLY A 2 -0.96 9.11 11.67
N VAL A 3 -0.70 7.83 11.89
CA VAL A 3 -1.14 6.76 11.00
C VAL A 3 -2.16 5.91 11.74
N THR A 4 -3.33 5.74 11.12
CA THR A 4 -4.35 4.81 11.59
C THR A 4 -4.36 3.61 10.66
N VAL A 5 -4.12 2.43 11.21
CA VAL A 5 -4.22 1.16 10.47
C VAL A 5 -5.54 0.52 10.87
N ASN A 6 -6.45 0.42 9.90
CA ASN A 6 -7.70 -0.33 10.05
C ASN A 6 -7.50 -1.73 9.46
N ARG A 7 -7.80 -2.77 10.24
CA ARG A 7 -7.81 -4.15 9.76
C ARG A 7 -9.26 -4.55 9.47
N GLN A 8 -9.53 -4.86 8.21
CA GLN A 8 -10.79 -5.43 7.77
C GLN A 8 -10.60 -6.94 7.53
N PRO A 9 -11.54 -7.79 7.97
CA PRO A 9 -11.60 -9.17 7.53
C PRO A 9 -11.62 -9.24 6.01
N ARG A 10 -11.00 -10.27 5.43
CA ARG A 10 -11.09 -10.51 3.99
C ARG A 10 -12.52 -10.87 3.63
N GLU A 11 -13.01 -10.32 2.53
CA GLU A 11 -14.27 -10.75 1.94
C GLU A 11 -14.18 -12.24 1.57
N SER A 12 -15.23 -12.99 1.88
CA SER A 12 -15.33 -14.43 1.57
C SER A 12 -15.81 -14.68 0.13
N GLU A 13 -16.44 -13.69 -0.48
CA GLU A 13 -17.00 -13.75 -1.83
C GLU A 13 -16.90 -12.38 -2.51
N PRO A 14 -16.77 -12.30 -3.84
CA PRO A 14 -16.69 -11.01 -4.54
C PRO A 14 -18.00 -10.23 -4.42
N GLY A 15 -17.94 -8.94 -4.11
CA GLY A 15 -19.10 -8.07 -4.18
C GLY A 15 -19.73 -8.00 -5.59
N TYR A 16 -21.00 -7.63 -5.67
CA TYR A 16 -21.73 -7.44 -6.93
C TYR A 16 -22.64 -6.21 -6.86
N THR A 17 -22.87 -5.57 -8.01
CA THR A 17 -23.80 -4.43 -8.14
C THR A 17 -24.79 -4.71 -9.26
N ILE A 18 -25.91 -5.37 -8.93
CA ILE A 18 -26.93 -5.79 -9.91
C ILE A 18 -28.24 -4.99 -9.82
N GLY A 19 -28.32 -4.05 -8.87
CA GLY A 19 -29.56 -3.35 -8.52
C GLY A 19 -30.18 -2.52 -9.66
N THR A 20 -29.43 -2.22 -10.71
CA THR A 20 -29.90 -1.49 -11.89
C THR A 20 -30.53 -2.39 -12.96
N PHE A 21 -30.38 -3.71 -12.87
CA PHE A 21 -30.98 -4.64 -13.83
C PHE A 21 -32.42 -5.01 -13.49
N THR A 22 -33.14 -5.59 -14.46
CA THR A 22 -34.48 -6.11 -14.19
C THR A 22 -34.45 -7.22 -13.14
N LYS A 23 -35.53 -7.38 -12.37
CA LYS A 23 -35.64 -8.42 -11.32
C LYS A 23 -35.26 -9.80 -11.84
N ARG A 24 -35.75 -10.18 -13.02
CA ARG A 24 -35.42 -11.46 -13.67
C ARG A 24 -33.92 -11.66 -13.88
N THR A 25 -33.20 -10.62 -14.31
CA THR A 25 -31.75 -10.67 -14.49
C THR A 25 -31.02 -10.76 -13.15
N GLN A 26 -31.52 -10.06 -12.13
CA GLN A 26 -30.98 -10.16 -10.77
C GLN A 26 -31.12 -11.58 -10.23
N ASP A 27 -32.30 -12.20 -10.39
CA ASP A 27 -32.58 -13.56 -9.93
C ASP A 27 -31.66 -14.59 -10.62
N GLN A 28 -31.49 -14.48 -11.95
CA GLN A 28 -30.57 -15.33 -12.71
C GLN A 28 -29.12 -15.17 -12.27
N PHE A 29 -28.66 -13.92 -12.06
CA PHE A 29 -27.32 -13.67 -11.57
C PHE A 29 -27.11 -14.30 -10.19
N LEU A 30 -28.06 -14.13 -9.26
CA LEU A 30 -27.96 -14.65 -7.91
C LEU A 30 -27.95 -16.19 -7.89
N GLU A 31 -28.69 -16.85 -8.78
CA GLU A 31 -28.66 -18.31 -8.91
C GLU A 31 -27.25 -18.81 -9.27
N GLU A 32 -26.67 -18.28 -10.34
CA GLU A 32 -25.33 -18.65 -10.79
C GLU A 32 -24.24 -18.24 -9.79
N TYR A 33 -24.40 -17.06 -9.20
CA TYR A 33 -23.50 -16.56 -8.15
C TYR A 33 -23.49 -17.51 -6.96
N ARG A 34 -24.65 -18.01 -6.49
CA ARG A 34 -24.73 -18.93 -5.35
C ARG A 34 -24.28 -20.35 -5.67
N LYS A 35 -24.33 -20.78 -6.93
CA LYS A 35 -23.65 -22.01 -7.37
C LYS A 35 -22.13 -21.89 -7.23
N LYS A 36 -21.57 -20.72 -7.56
CA LYS A 36 -20.13 -20.46 -7.50
C LYS A 36 -19.63 -20.09 -6.09
N TYR A 37 -20.46 -19.40 -5.32
CA TYR A 37 -20.20 -18.94 -3.95
C TYR A 37 -21.33 -19.40 -3.02
N PRO A 38 -21.34 -20.69 -2.61
CA PRO A 38 -22.34 -21.22 -1.70
C PRO A 38 -22.29 -20.48 -0.36
N PRO A 39 -23.44 -20.21 0.29
CA PRO A 39 -23.48 -19.53 1.59
C PRO A 39 -22.59 -20.26 2.61
N GLN A 40 -21.56 -19.56 3.08
CA GLN A 40 -20.69 -20.09 4.12
C GLN A 40 -21.31 -19.82 5.49
N ARG A 41 -21.12 -20.73 6.44
CA ARG A 41 -21.46 -20.45 7.84
C ARG A 41 -20.54 -19.35 8.35
N PRO A 42 -21.04 -18.38 9.14
CA PRO A 42 -20.18 -17.38 9.76
C PRO A 42 -19.06 -18.05 10.54
N THR A 43 -17.82 -17.72 10.22
CA THR A 43 -16.64 -18.20 10.95
C THR A 43 -16.31 -17.23 12.08
N MET A 44 -15.61 -17.71 13.11
CA MET A 44 -15.11 -16.83 14.19
C MET A 44 -14.24 -15.68 13.65
N ASP A 45 -13.51 -15.92 12.56
CA ASP A 45 -12.70 -14.89 11.88
C ASP A 45 -13.56 -13.79 11.23
N ALA A 46 -14.72 -14.14 10.65
CA ALA A 46 -15.66 -13.16 10.07
C ALA A 46 -16.36 -12.31 11.14
N MET A 47 -16.34 -12.74 12.39
CA MET A 47 -16.91 -12.04 13.55
C MET A 47 -15.86 -11.26 14.36
N ARG A 48 -14.58 -11.29 13.95
CA ARG A 48 -13.52 -10.61 14.70
C ARG A 48 -13.77 -9.10 14.70
N PRO A 49 -13.68 -8.42 15.85
CA PRO A 49 -13.83 -6.98 15.91
C PRO A 49 -12.84 -6.32 14.96
N LEU A 50 -13.28 -5.25 14.29
CA LEU A 50 -12.41 -4.43 13.47
C LEU A 50 -11.27 -3.92 14.34
N GLY A 51 -10.06 -4.39 14.04
CA GLY A 51 -8.86 -3.95 14.74
C GLY A 51 -8.46 -2.58 14.22
N GLN A 52 -8.44 -1.57 15.10
CA GLN A 52 -7.86 -0.28 14.79
C GLN A 52 -6.61 -0.08 15.63
N GLU A 53 -5.49 0.20 14.96
CA GLU A 53 -4.24 0.60 15.59
C GLU A 53 -3.93 2.04 15.22
N ASN A 54 -3.64 2.86 16.23
CA ASN A 54 -3.36 4.28 16.07
C ASN A 54 -1.91 4.54 16.50
N TYR A 55 -1.09 4.98 15.55
CA TYR A 55 0.28 5.41 15.79
C TYR A 55 0.32 6.93 15.75
N ARG A 56 0.44 7.55 16.93
CA ARG A 56 0.51 9.01 17.08
C ARG A 56 1.86 9.39 17.69
N PRO A 57 2.56 10.38 17.11
CA PRO A 57 3.71 10.96 17.79
C PRO A 57 3.24 11.73 19.02
N GLU A 58 4.18 12.04 19.90
CA GLU A 58 3.92 12.86 21.07
C GLU A 58 3.37 14.25 20.68
N ARG A 59 2.60 14.85 21.59
CA ARG A 59 2.02 16.17 21.35
C ARG A 59 3.14 17.19 21.16
N GLY A 60 3.07 17.93 20.06
CA GLY A 60 4.06 18.95 19.72
C GLY A 60 5.30 18.41 18.98
N TYR A 61 5.35 17.12 18.68
CA TYR A 61 6.37 16.55 17.82
C TYR A 61 6.36 17.21 16.42
N SER A 62 7.54 17.52 15.91
CA SER A 62 7.76 18.06 14.56
C SER A 62 8.83 17.22 13.87
N ASP A 63 8.39 16.41 12.91
CA ASP A 63 9.25 15.65 11.99
C ASP A 63 10.21 16.57 11.24
N HIS A 64 9.74 17.72 10.76
CA HIS A 64 10.56 18.73 10.10
C HIS A 64 11.71 19.20 10.99
N LEU A 65 11.44 19.55 12.24
CA LEU A 65 12.45 20.04 13.17
C LEU A 65 13.52 18.98 13.44
N ASP A 66 13.09 17.76 13.76
CA ASP A 66 14.01 16.68 14.10
C ASP A 66 14.79 16.18 12.89
N HIS A 67 14.18 16.16 11.69
CA HIS A 67 14.89 15.85 10.45
C HIS A 67 16.08 16.79 10.22
N HIS A 68 15.88 18.11 10.36
CA HIS A 68 16.96 19.08 10.22
C HIS A 68 17.98 19.01 11.35
N ARG A 69 17.55 18.80 12.60
CA ARG A 69 18.47 18.59 13.73
C ARG A 69 19.38 17.38 13.50
N ASN A 70 18.83 16.27 13.04
CA ASN A 70 19.58 15.05 12.72
C ASN A 70 20.59 15.31 11.60
N PHE A 71 20.18 15.98 10.52
CA PHE A 71 21.07 16.37 9.44
C PHE A 71 22.27 17.20 9.94
N PHE A 72 22.03 18.30 10.64
CA PHE A 72 23.11 19.16 11.12
C PHE A 72 23.99 18.46 12.17
N SER A 73 23.42 17.60 13.01
CA SER A 73 24.18 16.79 13.97
C SER A 73 25.11 15.80 13.27
N ALA A 74 24.63 15.12 12.23
CA ALA A 74 25.44 14.21 11.42
C ALA A 74 26.57 14.94 10.70
N VAL A 75 26.29 16.11 10.09
CA VAL A 75 27.32 16.93 9.44
C VAL A 75 28.44 17.31 10.42
N ARG A 76 28.09 17.77 11.63
CA ARG A 76 29.07 18.17 12.64
C ARG A 76 29.89 17.02 13.19
N SER A 77 29.21 15.91 13.49
CA SER A 77 29.84 14.75 14.15
C SER A 77 30.51 13.78 13.19
N ARG A 78 30.21 13.88 11.88
CA ARG A 78 30.57 12.91 10.84
C ARG A 78 30.10 11.49 11.14
N LYS A 79 29.07 11.34 11.98
CA LYS A 79 28.46 10.04 12.24
C LYS A 79 27.62 9.61 11.03
N PRO A 80 27.63 8.31 10.68
CA PRO A 80 26.74 7.79 9.65
C PRO A 80 25.28 8.10 9.96
N VAL A 81 24.51 8.38 8.90
CA VAL A 81 23.04 8.51 8.95
C VAL A 81 22.39 7.24 8.44
N VAL A 82 21.16 6.97 8.89
CA VAL A 82 20.38 5.82 8.41
C VAL A 82 20.00 6.01 6.93
N GLU A 83 19.56 7.21 6.58
CA GLU A 83 19.20 7.59 5.21
C GLU A 83 20.37 8.29 4.54
N ASP A 84 21.38 7.51 4.14
CA ASP A 84 22.57 8.01 3.45
C ASP A 84 22.32 8.23 1.95
N ALA A 85 23.36 8.64 1.22
CA ALA A 85 23.27 8.86 -0.23
C ALA A 85 22.85 7.58 -0.98
N ARG A 86 23.26 6.40 -0.48
CA ARG A 86 22.92 5.12 -1.07
C ARG A 86 21.42 4.86 -0.94
N PHE A 87 20.88 5.05 0.26
CA PHE A 87 19.44 4.97 0.52
C PHE A 87 18.65 5.93 -0.41
N GLY A 88 19.11 7.18 -0.53
CA GLY A 88 18.48 8.17 -1.40
C GLY A 88 18.43 7.74 -2.87
N LEU A 89 19.52 7.19 -3.41
CA LEU A 89 19.56 6.68 -4.78
C LEU A 89 18.66 5.46 -4.99
N GLN A 90 18.61 4.55 -4.00
CA GLN A 90 17.71 3.39 -4.05
C GLN A 90 16.25 3.79 -4.10
N ALA A 91 15.85 4.84 -3.37
CA ALA A 91 14.49 5.37 -3.35
C ALA A 91 14.17 6.21 -4.61
N ALA A 92 15.14 6.97 -5.12
CA ALA A 92 14.93 7.82 -6.30
C ALA A 92 14.78 7.02 -7.61
N GLY A 93 15.46 5.88 -7.74
CA GLY A 93 15.41 5.03 -8.93
C GLY A 93 13.99 4.65 -9.35
N PRO A 94 13.19 4.00 -8.49
CA PRO A 94 11.80 3.65 -8.79
C PRO A 94 10.93 4.85 -9.18
N ALA A 95 11.08 6.00 -8.51
CA ALA A 95 10.33 7.21 -8.84
C ALA A 95 10.64 7.71 -10.27
N LEU A 96 11.92 7.70 -10.66
CA LEU A 96 12.35 8.02 -12.01
C LEU A 96 11.77 7.01 -13.03
N LEU A 97 11.78 5.72 -12.68
CA LEU A 97 11.24 4.67 -13.54
C LEU A 97 9.72 4.72 -13.70
N SER A 98 8.98 5.21 -12.70
CA SER A 98 7.54 5.48 -12.86
C SER A 98 7.29 6.49 -13.97
N ASN A 99 8.03 7.60 -14.01
CA ASN A 99 7.94 8.58 -15.09
C ASN A 99 8.30 7.95 -16.44
N ARG A 100 9.42 7.22 -16.49
CA ARG A 100 9.86 6.53 -17.71
C ARG A 100 8.83 5.53 -18.22
N SER A 101 8.20 4.79 -17.31
CA SER A 101 7.18 3.79 -17.63
C SER A 101 5.98 4.42 -18.34
N VAL A 102 5.53 5.57 -17.87
CA VAL A 102 4.44 6.32 -18.50
C VAL A 102 4.81 6.75 -19.92
N PHE A 103 6.02 7.27 -20.13
CA PHE A 103 6.45 7.75 -21.44
C PHE A 103 6.72 6.62 -22.44
N GLU A 104 7.27 5.49 -21.99
CA GLU A 104 7.64 4.37 -22.86
C GLU A 104 6.56 3.29 -22.98
N GLN A 105 5.48 3.39 -22.19
CA GLN A 105 4.43 2.37 -22.11
C GLN A 105 4.99 0.97 -21.81
N LYS A 106 6.00 0.91 -20.93
CA LYS A 106 6.69 -0.32 -20.54
C LYS A 106 6.89 -0.34 -19.03
N ALA A 107 6.81 -1.52 -18.44
CA ALA A 107 7.22 -1.71 -17.05
C ALA A 107 8.75 -1.87 -16.96
N PHE A 108 9.33 -1.52 -15.82
CA PHE A 108 10.76 -1.63 -15.57
C PHE A 108 11.01 -2.31 -14.22
N THR A 109 12.06 -3.13 -14.16
CA THR A 109 12.65 -3.56 -12.89
C THR A 109 13.75 -2.61 -12.47
N TRP A 110 13.97 -2.50 -11.16
CA TRP A 110 15.03 -1.72 -10.54
C TRP A 110 15.95 -2.64 -9.74
N ASN A 111 17.26 -2.58 -10.00
CA ASN A 111 18.27 -3.20 -9.16
C ASN A 111 18.85 -2.15 -8.20
N PRO A 112 18.53 -2.20 -6.89
CA PRO A 112 19.01 -1.22 -5.92
C PRO A 112 20.48 -1.42 -5.53
N GLU A 113 21.12 -2.53 -5.89
CA GLU A 113 22.55 -2.79 -5.66
C GLU A 113 23.42 -2.14 -6.72
N THR A 114 23.04 -2.30 -7.98
CA THR A 114 23.82 -1.77 -9.11
C THR A 114 23.27 -0.46 -9.66
N PHE A 115 22.14 0.02 -9.14
CA PHE A 115 21.43 1.21 -9.63
C PHE A 115 21.07 1.14 -11.12
N THR A 116 20.66 -0.03 -11.58
CA THR A 116 20.32 -0.27 -13.00
C THR A 116 18.85 -0.60 -13.17
N ALA A 117 18.31 -0.21 -14.33
CA ALA A 117 16.94 -0.48 -14.72
C ALA A 117 16.91 -1.39 -15.95
N LYS A 118 15.94 -2.31 -16.00
CA LYS A 118 15.72 -3.18 -17.15
C LYS A 118 14.23 -3.15 -17.52
N ALA A 119 13.93 -2.96 -18.79
CA ALA A 119 12.55 -3.08 -19.27
C ALA A 119 12.06 -4.52 -19.07
N ILE A 120 10.83 -4.66 -18.61
CA ILE A 120 10.13 -5.93 -18.58
C ILE A 120 9.60 -6.15 -20.00
N GLY A 121 10.05 -7.25 -20.62
CA GLY A 121 9.53 -7.77 -21.89
C GLY A 121 8.56 -8.89 -21.64
#